data_AF-A0A7Y4TEB1-F1
#
_entry.id   AF-A0A7Y4TEB1-F1
#
_cell.length_a   1.000
_cell.length_b   1.000
_cell.length_c   1.000
_cell.angle_alpha   90.00
_cell.angle_beta   90.00
_cell.angle_gamma   90.00
#
_symmetry.space_group_name_H-M   'P 1'
#
loop_
_entity.id
_entity.type
_entity.pdbx_description
1 polymer ?
#
loop_
_entity_poly.entity_id
_entity_poly.type
_entity_poly.pdbx_seq_one_letter_code
_entity_poly.pdbx_strand_id
1 'polypeptide(L)'
;MADESKSINFTIVPDEPTDLARTYANFCSVAHTPFDVTLTFCEVMPLSDRDVREAAKDHVVRAPVRARVVVPVQFVPTLITALQEHMRVFADSYANVGWTKQNPVH
;
A
#
# COMPACT_ATOMS: atom_id res chain seq x y z
N MET A 1 -15.48 -42.33 -18.21
CA MET A 1 -15.06 -42.04 -16.83
C MET A 1 -14.59 -40.60 -16.85
N ALA A 2 -15.39 -39.69 -16.32
CA ALA A 2 -15.03 -38.28 -16.24
C ALA A 2 -14.02 -38.14 -15.11
N ASP A 3 -12.83 -37.65 -15.43
CA ASP A 3 -11.80 -37.30 -14.46
C ASP A 3 -12.33 -36.10 -13.66
N GLU A 4 -12.96 -36.36 -12.52
CA GLU A 4 -13.32 -35.34 -11.55
C GLU A 4 -12.01 -34.75 -11.03
N SER A 5 -11.59 -33.64 -11.66
CA SER A 5 -10.42 -32.88 -11.25
C SER A 5 -10.55 -32.51 -9.78
N LYS A 6 -9.81 -33.24 -8.94
CA LYS A 6 -9.90 -33.18 -7.48
C LYS A 6 -9.53 -31.77 -7.03
N SER A 7 -10.50 -31.01 -6.53
CA SER A 7 -10.23 -29.71 -5.91
C SER A 7 -9.46 -29.95 -4.61
N ILE A 8 -8.27 -29.37 -4.53
CA ILE A 8 -7.42 -29.42 -3.33
C ILE A 8 -7.40 -28.04 -2.67
N ASN A 9 -7.48 -28.01 -1.35
CA ASN A 9 -7.21 -26.81 -0.57
C ASN A 9 -5.70 -26.60 -0.52
N PHE A 10 -5.24 -25.39 -0.80
CA PHE A 10 -3.83 -25.03 -0.69
C PHE A 10 -3.70 -23.69 0.02
N THR A 11 -2.62 -23.56 0.79
CA THR A 11 -2.21 -22.29 1.39
C THR A 11 -1.22 -21.63 0.44
N ILE A 12 -1.55 -20.42 0.00
CA ILE A 12 -0.60 -19.61 -0.75
C ILE A 12 0.38 -19.02 0.28
N VAL A 13 1.64 -19.42 0.16
CA VAL A 13 2.74 -18.80 0.90
C VAL A 13 3.50 -17.88 -0.06
N PRO A 14 3.88 -16.66 0.36
CA PRO A 14 4.78 -15.85 -0.43
C PRO A 14 6.10 -16.60 -0.66
N ASP A 15 6.52 -16.70 -1.92
CA ASP A 15 7.89 -17.06 -2.27
C ASP A 15 8.67 -15.75 -2.40
N GLU A 16 9.75 -15.59 -1.63
CA GLU A 16 10.56 -14.37 -1.59
C GLU A 16 11.85 -14.59 -2.39
N PRO A 17 11.88 -14.24 -3.69
CA PRO A 17 13.12 -14.15 -4.44
C PRO A 17 14.14 -13.31 -3.67
N THR A 18 15.36 -13.83 -3.56
CA THR A 18 16.44 -13.22 -2.78
C THR A 18 16.90 -11.86 -3.36
N ASP A 19 16.41 -11.48 -4.54
CA ASP A 19 16.76 -10.29 -5.33
C ASP A 19 15.65 -9.22 -5.39
N LEU A 20 14.50 -9.42 -4.73
CA LEU A 20 13.45 -8.40 -4.69
C LEU A 20 13.82 -7.25 -3.74
N ALA A 21 14.30 -6.15 -4.31
CA ALA A 21 14.60 -4.94 -3.56
C ALA A 21 13.32 -4.32 -2.97
N ARG A 22 13.38 -4.00 -1.66
CA ARG A 22 12.31 -3.24 -0.99
C ARG A 22 12.14 -1.88 -1.69
N THR A 23 10.92 -1.60 -2.14
CA THR A 23 10.57 -0.32 -2.76
C THR A 23 9.89 0.59 -1.73
N TYR A 24 10.45 1.77 -1.47
CA TYR A 24 9.78 2.79 -0.68
C TYR A 24 8.76 3.53 -1.57
N ALA A 25 7.50 3.53 -1.15
CA ALA A 25 6.42 4.25 -1.82
C ALA A 25 5.29 4.57 -0.85
N ASN A 26 4.53 5.61 -1.16
CA ASN A 26 3.40 6.10 -0.38
C ASN A 26 2.10 5.75 -1.11
N PHE A 27 1.08 5.35 -0.35
CA PHE A 27 -0.26 5.19 -0.93
C PHE A 27 -0.74 6.53 -1.47
N CYS A 28 -1.08 6.57 -2.76
CA CYS A 28 -1.45 7.79 -3.45
C CYS A 28 -2.94 7.79 -3.84
N SER A 29 -3.43 6.68 -4.39
CA SER A 29 -4.84 6.60 -4.80
C SER A 29 -5.35 5.18 -4.90
N VAL A 30 -6.68 5.08 -4.89
CA VAL A 30 -7.42 3.85 -5.16
C VAL A 30 -8.40 4.10 -6.31
N ALA A 31 -8.45 3.16 -7.25
CA ALA A 31 -9.46 3.09 -8.30
C ALA A 31 -10.11 1.70 -8.28
N HIS A 32 -11.28 1.54 -8.88
CA HIS A 32 -11.95 0.24 -8.91
C HIS A 32 -12.74 0.04 -10.20
N THR A 33 -12.89 -1.23 -10.55
CA THR A 33 -13.88 -1.75 -11.50
C THR A 33 -14.86 -2.65 -10.73
N PRO A 34 -15.90 -3.20 -11.36
CA PRO A 34 -16.73 -4.23 -10.74
C PRO A 34 -15.97 -5.51 -10.36
N PHE A 35 -14.75 -5.73 -10.90
CA PHE A 35 -14.00 -6.98 -10.74
C PHE A 35 -12.78 -6.83 -9.83
N ASP A 36 -12.23 -5.62 -9.71
CA ASP A 36 -10.98 -5.38 -9.00
C ASP A 36 -10.85 -3.96 -8.43
N VAL A 37 -9.87 -3.82 -7.54
CA VAL A 37 -9.40 -2.57 -6.96
C VAL A 37 -7.94 -2.38 -7.32
N THR A 38 -7.59 -1.21 -7.86
CA THR A 38 -6.20 -0.83 -8.15
C THR A 38 -5.69 0.14 -7.10
N LEU A 39 -4.64 -0.25 -6.38
CA LEU A 39 -3.90 0.59 -5.44
C LEU A 39 -2.68 1.19 -6.14
N THR A 40 -2.56 2.51 -6.14
CA THR A 40 -1.42 3.22 -6.73
C THR A 40 -0.50 3.74 -5.63
N PHE A 41 0.78 3.40 -5.72
CA PHE A 41 1.82 3.87 -4.81
C PHE A 41 2.83 4.73 -5.55
N CYS A 42 3.09 5.91 -5.00
CA CYS A 42 4.02 6.89 -5.57
C CYS A 42 5.16 7.14 -4.60
N GLU A 43 6.35 7.39 -5.12
CA GLU A 43 7.42 7.94 -4.28
C GLU A 43 7.18 9.43 -4.13
N VAL A 44 6.94 9.87 -2.89
CA VAL A 44 6.76 11.27 -2.55
C VAL A 44 8.02 11.67 -1.81
N MET A 45 8.90 12.39 -2.49
CA MET A 45 10.04 13.07 -1.86
C MET A 45 9.57 14.41 -1.27
N PRO A 46 10.30 14.98 -0.28
CA PRO A 46 10.09 16.36 0.12
C PRO A 46 10.09 17.27 -1.11
N LEU A 47 9.10 18.16 -1.22
CA LEU A 47 8.97 19.06 -2.36
C LEU A 47 10.18 19.99 -2.42
N SER A 48 10.78 20.13 -3.60
CA SER A 48 11.78 21.18 -3.81
C SER A 48 11.10 22.55 -3.88
N ASP A 49 11.85 23.63 -3.64
CA ASP A 49 11.35 25.00 -3.83
C ASP A 49 10.77 25.24 -5.23
N ARG A 50 11.31 24.52 -6.23
CA ARG A 50 10.79 24.53 -7.59
C ARG A 50 9.43 23.86 -7.69
N ASP A 51 9.25 22.68 -7.08
CA ASP A 51 7.97 21.97 -7.06
C ASP A 51 6.89 22.78 -6.35
N VAL A 52 7.25 23.47 -5.25
CA VAL A 52 6.34 24.36 -4.52
C VAL A 52 5.92 25.55 -5.39
N ARG A 53 6.85 26.17 -6.13
CA ARG A 53 6.53 27.27 -7.06
C ARG A 53 5.66 26.83 -8.23
N GLU A 54 5.93 25.66 -8.80
CA GLU A 54 5.13 25.10 -9.89
C GLU A 54 3.72 24.70 -9.38
N ALA A 55 3.64 24.09 -8.20
CA ALA A 55 2.38 23.73 -7.55
C ALA A 55 1.58 24.95 -7.06
N ALA A 56 2.21 26.11 -6.83
CA ALA A 56 1.49 27.33 -6.44
C ALA A 56 0.54 27.83 -7.54
N LYS A 57 0.74 27.42 -8.79
CA LYS A 57 -0.11 27.81 -9.92
C LYS A 57 -1.32 26.89 -10.08
N ASP A 58 -1.07 25.58 -10.06
CA ASP A 58 -2.09 24.58 -10.44
C ASP A 58 -2.53 23.69 -9.26
N HIS A 59 -1.96 23.89 -8.07
CA HIS A 59 -2.19 23.11 -6.84
C HIS A 59 -2.01 21.58 -7.02
N VAL A 60 -1.13 21.19 -7.94
CA VAL A 60 -0.85 19.78 -8.26
C VAL A 60 0.65 19.51 -8.17
N VAL A 61 1.02 18.49 -7.40
CA VAL A 61 2.35 17.90 -7.40
C VAL A 61 2.27 16.53 -8.07
N ARG A 62 3.15 16.29 -9.04
CA ARG A 62 3.25 15.00 -9.73
C ARG A 62 4.35 14.15 -9.10
N ALA A 63 3.95 13.17 -8.31
CA ALA A 63 4.86 12.17 -7.76
C ALA A 63 5.03 10.99 -8.73
N PRO A 64 6.26 10.46 -8.92
CA PRO A 64 6.49 9.29 -9.76
C PRO A 64 5.82 8.04 -9.16
N VAL A 65 5.05 7.32 -9.99
CA VAL A 65 4.43 6.04 -9.61
C VAL A 65 5.51 4.97 -9.52
N ARG A 66 5.56 4.27 -8.38
CA ARG A 66 6.49 3.16 -8.13
C ARG A 66 5.83 1.80 -8.25
N ALA A 67 4.55 1.69 -7.89
CA ALA A 67 3.79 0.45 -8.05
C ALA A 67 2.32 0.71 -8.33
N ARG A 68 1.70 -0.21 -9.08
CA ARG A 68 0.25 -0.37 -9.18
C ARG A 68 -0.08 -1.81 -8.87
N VAL A 69 -0.90 -2.02 -7.85
CA VAL A 69 -1.29 -3.35 -7.39
C VAL A 69 -2.78 -3.52 -7.66
N VAL A 70 -3.13 -4.54 -8.44
CA VAL A 70 -4.52 -4.90 -8.73
C VAL A 70 -4.92 -6.03 -7.79
N VAL A 71 -6.00 -5.83 -7.06
CA VAL A 71 -6.54 -6.78 -6.09
C VAL A 71 -7.96 -7.15 -6.53
N PRO A 72 -8.25 -8.43 -6.81
CA PRO A 72 -9.61 -8.84 -7.14
C PRO A 72 -10.59 -8.50 -6.01
N VAL A 73 -11.81 -8.07 -6.36
CA VAL A 73 -12.77 -7.52 -5.41
C VAL A 73 -13.09 -8.48 -4.25
N GLN A 74 -13.10 -9.79 -4.51
CA GLN A 74 -13.34 -10.81 -3.48
C GLN A 74 -12.26 -10.88 -2.38
N PHE A 75 -11.04 -10.40 -2.64
CA PHE A 75 -9.92 -10.42 -1.69
C PHE A 75 -9.71 -9.09 -0.95
N VAL A 76 -10.36 -8.02 -1.40
CA VAL A 76 -10.23 -6.68 -0.81
C VAL A 76 -10.66 -6.65 0.66
N PRO A 77 -11.77 -7.28 1.10
CA PRO A 77 -12.13 -7.31 2.51
C PRO A 77 -11.05 -7.96 3.39
N THR A 78 -10.49 -9.09 2.94
CA THR A 78 -9.41 -9.79 3.64
C THR A 78 -8.16 -8.91 3.78
N LEU A 79 -7.79 -8.20 2.71
CA LEU A 79 -6.69 -7.24 2.74
C LEU A 79 -6.92 -6.13 3.78
N ILE A 80 -8.12 -5.55 3.81
CA ILE A 80 -8.48 -4.49 4.76
C ILE A 80 -8.40 -5.01 6.20
N THR A 81 -8.99 -6.16 6.49
CA THR A 81 -8.96 -6.77 7.83
C THR A 81 -7.53 -7.05 8.29
N ALA A 82 -6.69 -7.61 7.40
CA ALA A 82 -5.29 -7.86 7.73
C ALA A 82 -4.55 -6.55 8.05
N LEU A 83 -4.72 -5.51 7.24
CA LEU A 83 -4.08 -4.21 7.47
C LEU A 83 -4.56 -3.55 8.77
N GLN A 84 -5.87 -3.60 9.05
CA GLN A 84 -6.44 -3.05 10.29
C GLN A 84 -5.90 -3.77 11.53
N GLU A 85 -5.82 -5.11 11.50
CA GLU A 85 -5.29 -5.88 12.62
C GLU A 85 -3.80 -5.59 12.84
N HIS A 86 -3.00 -5.52 11.77
CA HIS A 86 -1.59 -5.12 11.90
C HIS A 86 -1.42 -3.71 12.44
N MET A 87 -2.27 -2.76 12.06
CA MET A 87 -2.24 -1.41 12.63
C MET A 87 -2.60 -1.40 14.12
N ARG A 88 -3.56 -2.24 14.54
CA ARG A 88 -3.92 -2.41 15.96
C ARG A 88 -2.74 -2.98 16.75
N VAL A 89 -2.17 -4.09 16.29
CA VAL A 89 -1.01 -4.73 16.93
C VAL A 89 0.19 -3.80 16.98
N PHE A 90 0.44 -3.03 15.90
CA PHE A 90 1.48 -2.01 15.87
C PHE A 90 1.23 -0.92 16.92
N ALA A 91 0.02 -0.36 16.97
CA ALA A 91 -0.33 0.65 17.97
C ALA A 91 -0.14 0.13 19.40
N ASP A 92 -0.59 -1.08 19.71
CA ASP A 92 -0.43 -1.71 21.03
C ASP A 92 1.05 -1.92 21.38
N SER A 93 1.88 -2.30 20.40
CA SER A 93 3.31 -2.56 20.59
C SER A 93 4.13 -1.29 20.79
N TYR A 94 3.71 -0.17 20.20
CA TYR A 94 4.45 1.08 20.20
C TYR A 94 3.77 2.22 20.99
N ALA A 95 2.61 1.99 21.61
CA ALA A 95 1.96 2.95 22.51
C ALA A 95 2.84 3.33 23.73
N ASN A 96 3.79 2.47 24.10
CA ASN A 96 4.70 2.67 25.23
C ASN A 96 6.07 3.27 24.83
N VAL A 97 6.36 3.48 23.54
CA VAL A 97 7.54 4.26 23.13
C VAL A 97 7.11 5.71 22.96
N GLY A 98 7.69 6.61 23.77
CA GLY A 98 7.29 8.02 23.90
C GLY A 98 7.53 8.93 22.69
N TRP A 99 7.23 8.48 21.47
CA TRP A 99 7.36 9.22 20.21
C TRP A 99 6.32 10.35 20.09
N THR A 100 5.25 10.33 20.88
CA THR A 100 4.19 11.36 20.92
C THR A 100 4.58 12.70 21.57
N LYS A 101 5.86 12.91 21.94
CA LYS A 101 6.33 14.17 22.55
C LYS A 101 7.14 15.10 21.64
N GLN A 102 7.34 14.78 20.37
CA GLN A 102 7.92 15.73 19.41
C GLN A 102 6.85 16.20 18.43
N ASN A 103 6.44 17.47 18.60
CA ASN A 103 5.55 18.19 17.69
C ASN A 103 5.93 17.95 16.22
N PRO A 104 4.96 17.91 15.29
CA PRO A 104 5.27 17.94 13.87
C PRO A 104 6.04 19.23 13.55
N VAL A 105 7.25 19.10 13.01
CA VAL A 105 7.93 20.21 12.35
C VAL A 105 7.19 20.41 11.03
N HIS A 106 6.38 21.48 10.98
CA HIS A 106 5.81 22.02 9.75
C HIS A 106 6.87 22.72 8.91
#